data_AF-F8N241-F1
#
_entry.id   AF-F8N241-F1
#
_cell.length_a   1.000
_cell.length_b   1.000
_cell.length_c   1.000
_cell.angle_alpha   90.00
_cell.angle_beta   90.00
_cell.angle_gamma   90.00
#
_symmetry.space_group_name_H-M   'P 1'
#
loop_
_entity.id
_entity.type
_entity.pdbx_description
1 polymer ?
#
loop_
_entity_poly.entity_id
_entity_poly.type
_entity_poly.pdbx_seq_one_letter_code
_entity_poly.pdbx_strand_id
1 'polypeptide(L)' 'AIYKYLNNYFTTGFIYLNSSPVAVLVLLIKKPGGGIYIYINYRGLNNTTIKNKYPISLIRKTIDAL' A
#
# COMPACT_ATOMS: atom_id res chain seq x y z
N ALA A 1 8.36 13.59 -11.25
CA ALA A 1 7.65 12.30 -11.07
C ALA A 1 6.87 12.24 -9.76
N ILE A 2 7.51 12.46 -8.60
CA ILE A 2 6.86 12.37 -7.27
C ILE A 2 5.73 13.41 -7.10
N TYR A 3 5.99 14.70 -7.38
CA TYR A 3 4.94 15.73 -7.28
C TYR A 3 3.73 15.46 -8.17
N LYS A 4 3.94 14.93 -9.39
CA LYS A 4 2.85 14.52 -10.27
C LYS A 4 2.01 13.39 -9.66
N TYR A 5 2.66 12.42 -9.02
CA TYR A 5 1.98 11.36 -8.28
C TYR A 5 1.20 11.93 -7.09
N LEU A 6 1.84 12.74 -6.25
CA LEU A 6 1.21 13.33 -5.07
C LEU A 6 -0.01 14.16 -5.44
N ASN A 7 0.12 15.04 -6.44
CA ASN A 7 -1.00 15.83 -6.91
C ASN A 7 -2.14 14.95 -7.44
N ASN A 8 -1.85 13.93 -8.26
CA ASN A 8 -2.89 13.04 -8.78
C ASN A 8 -3.66 12.30 -7.67
N TYR A 9 -2.94 11.80 -6.65
CA TYR A 9 -3.56 11.10 -5.52
C TYR A 9 -4.29 12.08 -4.58
N PHE A 10 -3.82 13.32 -4.48
CA PHE A 10 -4.50 14.36 -3.71
C PHE A 10 -5.80 14.80 -4.40
N THR A 11 -5.77 15.04 -5.72
CA THR A 11 -6.95 15.46 -6.49
C THR A 11 -8.02 14.37 -6.59
N THR A 12 -7.63 13.10 -6.55
CA THR A 12 -8.56 11.96 -6.52
C THR A 12 -9.08 11.65 -5.11
N GLY A 13 -8.54 12.31 -4.08
CA GLY A 13 -8.95 12.09 -2.69
C GLY A 13 -8.37 10.83 -2.04
N PHE A 14 -7.45 10.10 -2.70
CA PHE A 14 -6.79 8.93 -2.11
C PHE A 14 -5.85 9.31 -0.96
N ILE A 15 -5.26 10.51 -1.01
CA ILE A 15 -4.47 11.07 0.09
C ILE A 15 -4.96 12.48 0.40
N TYR A 16 -4.77 12.91 1.64
CA TYR A 16 -5.09 14.26 2.10
C TYR A 16 -4.07 14.68 3.16
N LEU A 17 -4.01 15.98 3.45
CA LEU A 17 -3.15 16.50 4.49
C LEU A 17 -3.64 16.00 5.86
N ASN A 18 -2.76 15.34 6.61
CA ASN A 18 -3.07 14.89 7.96
C ASN A 18 -2.08 15.50 8.96
N SER A 19 -2.52 15.62 10.22
CA SER A 19 -1.72 16.04 11.37
C SER A 19 -1.53 14.90 12.36
N SER A 20 -1.44 13.66 11.85
CA SER A 20 -1.27 12.48 12.69
C SER A 20 0.05 12.55 13.49
N PRO A 21 0.05 12.20 14.79
CA PRO A 21 1.29 12.07 15.56
C PRO A 21 2.15 10.88 15.10
N VAL A 22 1.58 9.99 14.27
CA VAL A 22 2.25 8.83 13.71
C VAL A 22 2.60 9.10 12.25
N ALA A 23 3.87 8.90 11.92
CA ALA A 23 4.39 8.93 10.56
C ALA A 23 5.04 7.59 10.20
N VAL A 24 5.09 7.29 8.91
CA VAL A 24 5.66 6.05 8.38
C VAL A 24 6.59 6.38 7.21
N LEU A 25 7.64 5.58 7.01
CA LEU A 25 8.60 5.76 5.93
C LEU A 25 7.97 5.52 4.55
N VAL A 26 8.28 6.42 3.61
CA VAL A 26 7.98 6.26 2.18
C VAL A 26 9.24 5.84 1.44
N LEU A 27 9.15 4.73 0.70
CA LEU A 27 10.22 4.17 -0.12
C LEU A 27 9.94 4.45 -1.60
N LEU A 28 10.98 4.91 -2.30
CA LEU A 28 10.96 5.13 -3.74
C LEU A 28 11.72 4.01 -4.43
N ILE A 29 11.05 3.26 -5.29
CA ILE A 29 11.63 2.10 -5.97
C ILE A 29 11.63 2.36 -7.47
N LYS A 30 12.77 2.23 -8.14
CA LYS A 30 12.87 2.38 -9.59
C LYS A 30 12.15 1.23 -10.29
N LYS A 31 11.27 1.54 -11.26
CA LYS A 31 10.64 0.50 -12.07
C LYS A 31 11.59 0.01 -13.18
N PRO A 32 11.55 -1.28 -13.55
CA PRO A 32 12.11 -1.74 -14.83
C PRO A 32 11.39 -1.01 -15.97
N GLY A 33 12.14 -0.39 -16.89
CA GLY A 33 11.58 0.43 -17.97
C GLY A 33 11.34 1.91 -17.63
N GLY A 34 11.67 2.34 -16.40
CA GLY A 34 11.63 3.76 -16.00
C GLY A 34 10.41 4.14 -15.17
N GLY A 35 10.51 5.30 -14.51
CA GLY A 35 9.54 5.72 -13.49
C GLY A 35 9.83 5.13 -12.11
N ILE A 36 8.90 5.36 -11.18
CA ILE A 36 9.04 5.01 -9.75
C ILE A 36 7.78 4.35 -9.21
N TYR A 37 7.94 3.38 -8.30
CA TYR A 37 6.92 3.00 -7.33
C TYR A 37 7.11 3.84 -6.06
N ILE A 38 6.00 4.27 -5.48
CA ILE A 38 5.94 4.85 -4.14
C ILE A 38 5.35 3.77 -3.25
N TYR A 39 6.13 3.35 -2.24
CA TYR A 39 5.75 2.29 -1.31
C TYR A 39 5.76 2.84 0.11
N ILE A 40 4.74 2.53 0.90
CA ILE A 40 4.65 2.99 2.30
C ILE A 40 4.99 1.82 3.22
N ASN A 41 5.97 1.99 4.09
CA ASN A 41 6.47 0.92 4.96
C ASN A 41 5.55 0.66 6.17
N TYR A 42 4.42 0.02 5.94
CA TYR A 42 3.45 -0.30 7.01
C TYR A 42 3.88 -1.40 8.00
N ARG A 43 5.13 -1.87 7.99
CA ARG A 43 5.57 -2.99 8.85
C ARG A 43 5.33 -2.72 10.34
N GLY A 44 5.70 -1.54 10.82
CA GLY A 44 5.46 -1.15 12.22
C GLY A 44 3.98 -1.14 12.55
N LEU A 45 3.17 -0.52 11.69
CA LEU A 45 1.72 -0.42 11.87
C LEU A 45 1.06 -1.81 11.87
N ASN A 46 1.39 -2.67 10.90
CA ASN A 46 0.83 -4.01 10.73
C ASN A 46 1.13 -4.95 11.91
N ASN A 47 2.22 -4.72 12.64
CA ASN A 47 2.54 -5.48 13.84
C ASN A 47 1.68 -5.06 15.05
N THR A 48 1.19 -3.82 15.07
CA THR A 48 0.35 -3.28 16.14
C THR A 48 -1.15 -3.46 15.89
N THR A 49 -1.56 -3.62 14.63
CA THR A 49 -2.98 -3.79 14.27
C THR A 49 -3.47 -5.22 14.53
N ILE A 50 -4.69 -5.34 15.07
CA ILE A 50 -5.36 -6.62 15.28
C ILE A 50 -5.66 -7.26 13.92
N LYS A 51 -5.22 -8.52 13.72
CA LYS A 51 -5.41 -9.23 12.46
C LYS A 51 -6.82 -9.82 12.37
N ASN A 52 -7.69 -9.20 11.56
CA ASN A 52 -8.98 -9.78 11.18
C ASN A 52 -8.80 -10.76 10.00
N LYS A 53 -8.50 -12.03 10.29
CA LYS A 53 -8.18 -13.03 9.27
C LYS A 53 -9.45 -13.59 8.62
N TYR A 54 -9.56 -13.46 7.31
CA TYR A 54 -10.53 -14.20 6.49
C TYR A 54 -9.80 -15.35 5.77
N PRO A 55 -10.33 -16.58 5.76
CA PRO A 55 -9.69 -17.69 5.05
C PRO A 55 -9.79 -17.45 3.54
N ILE A 56 -8.66 -17.12 2.91
CA ILE A 56 -8.54 -17.15 1.46
C ILE A 56 -8.10 -18.56 1.09
N SER A 57 -8.94 -19.28 0.35
CA SER A 57 -8.62 -20.62 -0.11
C SER A 57 -7.41 -20.60 -1.03
N LEU A 58 -6.55 -21.61 -0.88
CA LEU A 58 -5.45 -21.82 -1.82
C LEU A 58 -6.04 -22.08 -3.20
N ILE A 59 -5.51 -21.46 -4.26
CA ILE A 59 -6.00 -21.60 -5.64
C ILE A 59 -6.26 -23.08 -6.00
N ARG A 60 -5.32 -23.97 -5.67
CA ARG A 60 -5.47 -25.42 -5.88
C ARG A 60 -6.72 -25.97 -5.20
N LYS A 61 -6.91 -25.67 -3.91
CA LYS A 61 -8.09 -26.10 -3.15
C LYS A 61 -9.39 -25.50 -3.68
N THR A 62 -9.35 -24.28 -4.22
CA THR A 62 -10.52 -23.64 -4.84
C THR A 62 -10.88 -24.33 -6.15
N ILE A 63 -9.89 -24.66 -6.98
CA ILE A 63 -10.10 -25.36 -8.27
C ILE A 63 -10.59 -26.79 -8.05
N ASP A 64 -10.02 -27.50 -7.07
CA ASP A 64 -10.41 -28.88 -6.76
C ASP A 64 -11.85 -28.99 -6.19
N ALA A 65 -12.45 -27.86 -5.75
CA ALA A 65 -13.79 -27.80 -5.17
C ALA A 65 -14.87 -27.28 -6.13
N LEU A 66 -14.50 -26.97 -7.38
CA LEU A 66 -15.43 -26.65 -8.49
C LEU A 66 -15.81 -27.92 -9.24
#